data_AF-A0A7Y2F017-F1
#
_entry.id   AF-A0A7Y2F017-F1
#
_cell.length_a   1.000
_cell.length_b   1.000
_cell.length_c   1.000
_cell.angle_alpha   90.00
_cell.angle_beta   90.00
_cell.angle_gamma   90.00
#
_symmetry.space_group_name_H-M   'P 1'
#
loop_
_entity.id
_entity.type
_entity.pdbx_description
1 polymer ?
#
loop_
_entity_poly.entity_id
_entity_poly.type
_entity_poly.pdbx_seq_one_letter_code
_entity_poly.pdbx_strand_id
1 'polypeptide(L)'
;MRIGVPVKPFGVAKARLGPLLDAGQRAELGIAIAARTVRVASEVAETTVVTGDPGVAAWAEGLGVTAIEEGPGGLDGAATAVVTHAGDDPWIILHADLPRLMAEDLEIAVAHLTGHGAVIAP
;
A
#
# COMPACT_ATOMS: atom_id res chain seq x y z
N MET A 1 -6.85 -10.96 -9.01
CA MET A 1 -5.67 -10.50 -8.26
C MET A 1 -6.04 -9.20 -7.59
N ARG A 2 -5.78 -9.05 -6.29
CA ARG A 2 -6.13 -7.89 -5.47
C ARG A 2 -4.87 -7.32 -4.83
N ILE A 3 -4.63 -6.01 -4.93
CA ILE A 3 -3.50 -5.36 -4.28
C ILE A 3 -4.01 -4.52 -3.12
N GLY A 4 -3.58 -4.85 -1.91
CA GLY A 4 -3.83 -4.03 -0.73
C GLY A 4 -2.62 -3.20 -0.39
N VAL A 5 -2.80 -1.89 -0.21
CA VAL A 5 -1.74 -0.96 0.17
C VAL A 5 -2.04 -0.40 1.57
N PRO A 6 -1.43 -0.96 2.64
CA PRO A 6 -1.54 -0.38 3.97
C PRO A 6 -0.90 1.01 4.04
N VAL A 7 -1.68 2.01 4.43
CA VAL A 7 -1.23 3.40 4.58
C VAL A 7 -1.57 3.88 5.99
N LYS A 8 -0.55 4.37 6.69
CA LYS A 8 -0.70 4.97 8.03
C LYS A 8 -1.03 6.46 7.93
N PRO A 9 -1.59 7.07 9.00
CA PRO A 9 -1.80 8.52 9.05
C PRO A 9 -0.55 9.28 8.61
N PHE A 10 -0.75 10.29 7.75
CA PHE A 10 0.35 11.11 7.25
C PHE A 10 1.04 11.86 8.41
N GLY A 11 2.36 12.04 8.30
CA GLY A 11 3.17 12.70 9.34
C GLY A 11 3.63 11.80 10.49
N VAL A 12 3.08 10.60 10.63
CA VAL A 12 3.52 9.60 11.63
C VAL A 12 4.68 8.74 11.10
N ALA A 13 4.81 8.63 9.77
CA ALA A 13 5.79 7.78 9.11
C ALA A 13 7.16 8.45 8.91
N LYS A 14 8.13 7.64 8.48
CA LYS A 14 9.47 8.08 8.03
C LYS A 14 10.26 8.89 9.08
N ALA A 15 10.04 8.66 10.37
CA ALA A 15 10.77 9.34 11.45
C ALA A 15 12.30 9.29 11.32
N ARG A 16 12.84 8.22 10.69
CA ARG A 16 14.28 8.09 10.38
C ARG A 16 14.83 9.16 9.44
N LEU A 17 13.98 9.86 8.69
CA LEU A 17 14.34 11.02 7.85
C LEU A 17 14.37 12.34 8.63
N GLY A 18 14.02 12.35 9.92
CA GLY A 18 13.98 13.53 10.78
C GLY A 18 15.26 14.38 10.81
N PRO A 19 16.48 13.82 10.67
CA PRO A 19 17.70 14.62 10.58
C PRO A 19 17.81 15.46 9.30
N LEU A 20 17.04 15.14 8.25
CA LEU A 20 17.14 15.78 6.92
C LEU A 20 15.88 16.57 6.55
N LEU A 21 14.72 16.16 7.09
CA LEU A 21 13.42 16.69 6.72
C LEU A 21 12.60 17.02 7.96
N ASP A 22 11.96 18.18 7.96
CA ASP A 22 10.99 18.54 8.99
C ASP A 22 9.71 17.68 8.90
N ALA A 23 8.79 17.85 9.85
CA ALA A 23 7.57 17.04 9.90
C ALA A 23 6.67 17.22 8.66
N GLY A 24 6.57 18.43 8.11
CA GLY A 24 5.79 18.73 6.91
C GLY A 24 6.41 18.07 5.68
N GLN A 25 7.71 18.26 5.48
CA GLN A 25 8.45 17.66 4.37
C GLN A 25 8.39 16.12 4.39
N ARG A 26 8.45 15.49 5.56
CA ARG A 26 8.29 14.03 5.68
C ARG A 26 6.87 13.58 5.33
N ALA A 27 5.85 14.35 5.73
CA ALA A 27 4.47 14.05 5.39
C ALA A 27 4.25 14.18 3.87
N GLU A 28 4.70 15.26 3.26
CA GLU A 28 4.62 15.50 1.81
C GLU A 28 5.33 14.39 1.02
N LEU A 29 6.55 14.02 1.42
CA LEU A 29 7.28 12.92 0.79
C LEU A 29 6.54 11.59 0.95
N GLY A 30 6.00 11.32 2.13
CA GLY A 30 5.22 10.11 2.40
C GLY A 30 3.97 10.01 1.52
N ILE A 31 3.22 11.11 1.40
CA ILE A 31 2.04 11.21 0.52
C ILE A 31 2.45 11.00 -0.95
N ALA A 32 3.51 11.65 -1.41
CA ALA A 32 3.97 11.57 -2.79
C ALA A 32 4.40 10.13 -3.16
N ILE A 33 5.15 9.46 -2.28
CA ILE A 33 5.57 8.07 -2.49
C ILE A 33 4.37 7.14 -2.47
N ALA A 34 3.49 7.25 -1.47
CA ALA A 34 2.29 6.43 -1.37
C ALA A 34 1.39 6.59 -2.60
N ALA A 35 1.18 7.82 -3.08
CA ALA A 35 0.39 8.09 -4.27
C ALA A 35 1.00 7.45 -5.52
N ARG A 36 2.33 7.49 -5.64
CA ARG A 36 3.05 6.83 -6.75
C ARG A 36 2.87 5.31 -6.67
N THR A 37 3.06 4.72 -5.50
CA THR A 37 2.89 3.27 -5.27
C THR A 37 1.48 2.82 -5.65
N VAL A 38 0.45 3.53 -5.17
CA VAL A 38 -0.96 3.21 -5.47
C VAL A 38 -1.26 3.30 -6.96
N ARG A 39 -0.78 4.34 -7.65
CA ARG A 39 -0.95 4.48 -9.10
C ARG A 39 -0.31 3.33 -9.87
N VAL A 40 0.96 3.01 -9.58
CA VAL A 40 1.67 1.91 -10.24
C VAL A 40 0.98 0.57 -9.97
N ALA A 41 0.51 0.33 -8.75
CA ALA A 41 -0.26 -0.87 -8.43
C ALA A 41 -1.57 -0.95 -9.23
N SER A 42 -2.25 0.18 -9.39
CA SER A 42 -3.53 0.28 -10.10
C SER A 42 -3.40 0.09 -11.61
N GLU A 43 -2.20 0.24 -12.16
CA GLU A 43 -1.89 -0.12 -13.56
C GLU A 43 -1.88 -1.64 -13.77
N VAL A 44 -1.60 -2.42 -12.71
CA VAL A 44 -1.40 -3.88 -12.77
C VAL A 44 -2.66 -4.64 -12.33
N ALA A 45 -3.31 -4.23 -11.24
CA ALA A 45 -4.48 -4.91 -10.71
C ALA A 45 -5.38 -3.99 -9.86
N GLU A 46 -6.59 -4.47 -9.55
CA GLU A 46 -7.51 -3.78 -8.64
C GLU A 46 -6.82 -3.54 -7.29
N THR A 47 -6.68 -2.26 -6.96
CA THR A 47 -5.92 -1.78 -5.82
C THR A 47 -6.87 -1.17 -4.80
N THR A 48 -6.60 -1.40 -3.52
CA THR A 48 -7.35 -0.85 -2.40
C THR A 48 -6.36 -0.31 -1.37
N VAL A 49 -6.65 0.87 -0.81
CA VAL A 49 -5.90 1.42 0.32
C VAL A 49 -6.48 0.87 1.62
N VAL A 50 -5.62 0.41 2.53
CA VAL A 50 -6.05 -0.06 3.87
C VAL A 50 -5.61 0.95 4.91
N THR A 51 -6.57 1.53 5.64
CA THR A 51 -6.29 2.57 6.62
C THR A 51 -7.40 2.67 7.66
N GLY A 52 -7.02 2.98 8.90
CA GLY A 52 -7.96 3.42 9.95
C GLY A 52 -8.13 4.95 10.02
N ASP A 53 -7.43 5.70 9.17
CA ASP A 53 -7.42 7.16 9.17
C ASP A 53 -8.39 7.73 8.11
N PRO A 54 -9.40 8.53 8.51
CA PRO A 54 -10.36 9.11 7.57
C PRO A 54 -9.75 10.06 6.54
N GLY A 55 -8.66 10.75 6.89
CA GLY A 55 -7.95 11.64 5.96
C GLY A 55 -7.22 10.87 4.87
N VAL A 56 -6.60 9.73 5.23
CA VAL A 56 -6.01 8.80 4.26
C VAL A 56 -7.10 8.14 3.41
N ALA A 57 -8.26 7.81 3.97
CA ALA A 57 -9.38 7.25 3.21
C ALA A 57 -9.88 8.24 2.13
N ALA A 58 -10.15 9.49 2.52
CA ALA A 58 -10.54 10.54 1.57
C ALA A 58 -9.45 10.83 0.53
N TRP A 59 -8.17 10.76 0.92
CA TRP A 59 -7.05 10.87 -0.01
C TRP A 59 -7.04 9.75 -1.05
N ALA A 60 -7.30 8.50 -0.63
CA ALA A 60 -7.35 7.35 -1.54
C ALA A 60 -8.50 7.49 -2.55
N GLU A 61 -9.68 7.92 -2.08
CA GLU A 61 -10.82 8.23 -2.96
C GLU A 61 -10.48 9.34 -3.97
N GLY A 62 -9.73 10.35 -3.56
CA GLY A 62 -9.20 11.39 -4.44
C GLY A 62 -8.23 10.88 -5.52
N LEU A 63 -7.62 9.70 -5.32
CA LEU A 63 -6.83 8.98 -6.33
C LEU A 63 -7.69 8.05 -7.21
N GLY A 64 -9.00 7.95 -6.96
CA GLY A 64 -9.90 7.02 -7.64
C GLY A 64 -9.82 5.59 -7.12
N VAL A 65 -9.29 5.40 -5.90
CA VAL A 65 -9.06 4.08 -5.30
C VAL A 65 -9.92 3.93 -4.04
N THR A 66 -10.52 2.76 -3.87
CA THR A 66 -11.31 2.45 -2.67
C THR A 66 -10.42 2.35 -1.43
N ALA A 67 -10.92 2.85 -0.31
CA ALA A 67 -10.33 2.62 1.00
C ALA A 67 -11.14 1.58 1.78
N ILE A 68 -10.46 0.68 2.49
CA ILE A 68 -11.07 -0.24 3.46
C ILE A 68 -10.44 -0.04 4.84
N GLU A 69 -11.22 -0.37 5.86
CA GLU A 69 -10.83 -0.18 7.25
C GLU A 69 -9.69 -1.12 7.66
N GLU A 70 -8.70 -0.56 8.37
CA GLU A 70 -7.63 -1.34 8.98
C GLU A 70 -8.16 -2.13 10.19
N GLY A 71 -7.93 -3.45 10.20
CA GLY A 71 -8.20 -4.29 11.36
C GLY A 71 -7.24 -4.02 12.54
N PRO A 72 -7.57 -4.49 13.76
CA PRO A 72 -6.67 -4.35 14.91
C PRO A 72 -5.34 -5.08 14.68
N GLY A 73 -4.27 -4.61 15.34
CA GLY A 73 -2.95 -5.27 15.27
C GLY A 73 -1.95 -4.61 14.33
N GLY A 74 -2.23 -3.42 13.80
CA GLY A 74 -1.30 -2.70 12.94
C GLY A 74 -1.14 -3.39 11.59
N LEU A 75 0.10 -3.55 11.12
CA LEU A 75 0.35 -4.10 9.77
C LEU A 75 -0.29 -5.48 9.56
N ASP A 76 -0.28 -6.35 10.56
CA ASP A 76 -0.93 -7.67 10.49
C ASP A 76 -2.46 -7.55 10.40
N GLY A 77 -3.04 -6.55 11.08
CA GLY A 77 -4.46 -6.20 10.98
C GLY A 77 -4.82 -5.69 9.59
N ALA A 78 -3.99 -4.82 9.03
CA ALA A 78 -4.15 -4.35 7.66
C ALA A 78 -4.03 -5.50 6.65
N ALA A 79 -3.03 -6.38 6.80
CA ALA A 79 -2.86 -7.58 6.00
C ALA A 79 -4.10 -8.48 6.04
N THR A 80 -4.64 -8.71 7.24
CA THR A 80 -5.87 -9.50 7.43
C THR A 80 -7.06 -8.88 6.70
N ALA A 81 -7.18 -7.54 6.71
CA ALA A 81 -8.22 -6.83 5.98
C ALA A 81 -8.07 -7.00 4.46
N VAL A 82 -6.84 -6.96 3.92
CA VAL A 82 -6.57 -7.23 2.49
C VAL A 82 -7.02 -8.65 2.12
N VAL A 83 -6.60 -9.65 2.88
CA VAL A 83 -6.94 -11.06 2.61
C VAL A 83 -8.44 -11.28 2.67
N THR A 84 -9.11 -10.71 3.68
CA THR A 84 -10.57 -10.81 3.81
C THR A 84 -11.29 -10.15 2.64
N HIS A 85 -10.83 -8.98 2.21
CA HIS A 85 -11.40 -8.25 1.08
C HIS A 85 -11.17 -8.97 -0.27
N ALA A 86 -10.03 -9.66 -0.41
CA ALA A 86 -9.72 -10.43 -1.61
C ALA A 86 -10.56 -11.71 -1.73
N GLY A 87 -10.98 -12.30 -0.61
CA GLY A 87 -11.71 -13.57 -0.62
C GLY A 87 -10.86 -14.68 -1.22
N ASP A 88 -11.38 -15.34 -2.26
CA ASP A 88 -10.67 -16.43 -2.97
C ASP A 88 -9.72 -15.91 -4.07
N ASP A 89 -9.71 -14.60 -4.34
CA ASP A 89 -8.77 -14.01 -5.30
C ASP A 89 -7.33 -14.07 -4.75
N PRO A 90 -6.31 -14.33 -5.60
CA PRO A 90 -4.93 -14.14 -5.20
C PRO A 90 -4.69 -12.67 -4.84
N TRP A 91 -3.82 -12.42 -3.87
CA TRP A 91 -3.62 -11.10 -3.29
C TRP A 91 -2.14 -10.74 -3.13
N ILE A 92 -1.87 -9.44 -3.06
CA ILE A 92 -0.57 -8.86 -2.73
C ILE A 92 -0.79 -7.82 -1.64
N ILE A 93 0.05 -7.85 -0.60
CA ILE A 93 0.20 -6.76 0.36
C ILE A 93 1.39 -5.93 -0.08
N LEU A 94 1.14 -4.72 -0.54
CA LEU A 94 2.15 -3.84 -1.10
C LEU A 94 2.47 -2.70 -0.14
N HIS A 95 3.72 -2.58 0.26
CA HIS A 95 4.15 -1.49 1.13
C HIS A 95 4.05 -0.15 0.40
N ALA A 96 3.41 0.84 1.04
CA ALA A 96 3.17 2.17 0.46
C ALA A 96 4.45 2.97 0.17
N ASP A 97 5.59 2.53 0.67
CA ASP A 97 6.79 3.35 0.82
C ASP A 97 7.95 2.95 -0.10
N LEU A 98 7.59 2.42 -1.28
CA LEU A 98 8.46 1.95 -2.36
C LEU A 98 8.62 3.01 -3.48
N PRO A 99 9.51 4.02 -3.31
CA PRO A 99 9.63 5.16 -4.24
C PRO A 99 10.05 4.78 -5.66
N ARG A 100 10.62 3.58 -5.84
CA ARG A 100 11.18 3.09 -7.10
C ARG A 100 10.37 1.96 -7.72
N LEU A 101 9.23 1.58 -7.14
CA LEU A 101 8.39 0.49 -7.65
C LEU A 101 7.99 0.75 -9.12
N MET A 102 8.10 -0.26 -9.96
CA MET A 102 7.63 -0.24 -11.35
C MET A 102 6.56 -1.32 -11.52
N ALA A 103 5.70 -1.17 -12.54
CA ALA A 103 4.68 -2.18 -12.86
C ALA A 103 5.31 -3.57 -13.10
N GLU A 104 6.43 -3.60 -13.81
CA GLU A 104 7.22 -4.81 -14.08
C GLU A 104 7.61 -5.56 -12.79
N ASP A 105 7.92 -4.86 -11.69
CA ASP A 105 8.27 -5.49 -10.41
C ASP A 105 7.08 -6.31 -9.86
N LEU A 106 5.86 -5.78 -10.00
CA LEU A 106 4.62 -6.44 -9.59
C LEU A 106 4.29 -7.59 -10.54
N GLU A 107 4.43 -7.39 -11.84
CA GLU A 107 4.18 -8.43 -12.85
C GLU A 107 5.08 -9.65 -12.63
N ILE A 108 6.36 -9.43 -12.31
CA ILE A 108 7.30 -10.49 -11.93
C ILE A 108 6.81 -11.21 -10.67
N ALA A 109 6.39 -10.48 -9.63
CA ALA A 109 5.88 -11.10 -8.40
C ALA A 109 4.62 -11.94 -8.66
N VAL A 110 3.68 -11.44 -9.48
CA VAL A 110 2.47 -12.16 -9.89
C VAL A 110 2.82 -13.43 -10.68
N ALA A 111 3.75 -13.34 -11.62
CA ALA A 111 4.20 -14.50 -12.38
C ALA A 111 4.77 -15.60 -11.46
N HIS A 112 5.57 -15.22 -10.47
CA HIS A 112 6.10 -16.17 -9.49
C HIS A 112 5.02 -16.78 -8.59
N LEU A 113 3.95 -16.04 -8.28
CA LEU A 113 2.83 -16.56 -7.49
C LEU A 113 2.08 -17.68 -8.22
N THR A 114 2.00 -17.66 -9.54
CA THR A 114 1.34 -18.75 -10.28
C THR A 114 2.08 -20.10 -10.19
N GLY A 115 3.38 -20.07 -9.90
CA GLY A 115 4.22 -21.25 -9.71
C GLY A 115 4.48 -21.65 -8.25
N HIS A 116 4.12 -20.80 -7.28
CA HIS A 116 4.46 -20.96 -5.86
C HIS A 116 3.26 -20.63 -4.97
N GLY A 117 3.16 -21.25 -3.79
CA GLY A 117 2.08 -20.94 -2.84
C GLY A 117 2.16 -19.54 -2.20
N ALA A 118 3.35 -18.91 -2.18
CA ALA A 118 3.58 -17.57 -1.65
C ALA A 118 4.86 -16.97 -2.23
N VAL A 119 4.92 -15.64 -2.33
CA VAL A 119 6.09 -14.87 -2.79
C VAL A 119 6.36 -13.73 -1.80
N ILE A 120 7.62 -13.53 -1.44
CA ILE A 120 8.08 -12.38 -0.66
C ILE A 120 9.20 -11.70 -1.45
N ALA A 121 9.04 -10.41 -1.73
CA ALA A 121 10.03 -9.60 -2.42
C ALA A 121 10.59 -8.52 -1.46
N PRO A 122 11.92 -8.41 -1.31
CA PRO A 122 12.57 -7.44 -0.43
C PRO A 122 12.66 -6.02 -1.02
#